data_AF-A0A1X7SLD9-F1
#
_entry.id   AF-A0A1X7SLD9-F1
#
_cell.length_a   1.000
_cell.length_b   1.000
_cell.length_c   1.000
_cell.angle_alpha   90.00
_cell.angle_beta   90.00
_cell.angle_gamma   90.00
#
_symmetry.space_group_name_H-M   'P 1'
#
loop_
_entity.id
_entity.type
_entity.pdbx_description
1 polymer ?
#
loop_
_entity_poly.entity_id
_entity_poly.type
_entity_poly.pdbx_seq_one_letter_code
_entity_poly.pdbx_strand_id
1 'polypeptide(L)'
;MQVGIYLMHDGNCYTNGSYFWDSSVNAANEAISCVLPGTSLTTGQWVRVADPDDPVDCNSNSASDPFRCTSVTSPATLNLYLAQGLSAAQEGWYKCCLPTDCSDDNNMIFANIFSKRRL
;
A
#
# COMPACT_ATOMS: atom_id res chain seq x y z
N MET A 1 -15.91 1.22 -16.80
CA MET A 1 -15.67 0.47 -15.55
C MET A 1 -14.23 0.00 -15.58
N GLN A 2 -13.45 0.29 -14.54
CA GLN A 2 -12.08 -0.25 -14.41
C GLN A 2 -12.21 -1.74 -14.11
N VAL A 3 -11.76 -2.61 -15.02
CA VAL A 3 -11.79 -4.07 -14.82
C VAL A 3 -10.45 -4.45 -14.23
N GLY A 4 -10.33 -4.42 -12.91
CA GLY A 4 -9.13 -4.84 -12.21
C GLY A 4 -8.71 -3.94 -11.06
N ILE A 5 -7.78 -4.45 -10.28
CA ILE A 5 -7.14 -3.75 -9.16
C ILE A 5 -6.35 -2.53 -9.66
N TYR A 6 -6.42 -1.43 -8.92
CA TYR A 6 -5.67 -0.21 -9.24
C TYR A 6 -5.18 0.49 -7.96
N LEU A 7 -4.23 1.41 -8.13
CA LEU A 7 -3.78 2.30 -7.07
C LEU A 7 -4.50 3.64 -7.20
N MET A 8 -4.87 4.24 -6.09
CA MET A 8 -5.42 5.59 -6.05
C MET A 8 -4.66 6.41 -5.02
N HIS A 9 -4.36 7.64 -5.38
CA HIS A 9 -3.67 8.58 -4.50
C HIS A 9 -4.11 10.00 -4.87
N ASP A 10 -4.52 10.78 -3.88
CA ASP A 10 -4.99 12.16 -4.04
C ASP A 10 -6.06 12.32 -5.14
N GLY A 11 -7.02 11.39 -5.17
CA GLY A 11 -8.11 11.34 -6.15
C GLY A 11 -7.73 10.88 -7.57
N ASN A 12 -6.45 10.61 -7.84
CA ASN A 12 -5.98 10.14 -9.14
C ASN A 12 -5.79 8.62 -9.16
N CYS A 13 -6.12 7.98 -10.28
CA CYS A 13 -5.89 6.55 -10.50
C CYS A 13 -4.51 6.32 -11.12
N TYR A 14 -3.80 5.32 -10.61
CA TYR A 14 -2.45 4.93 -10.97
C TYR A 14 -2.43 3.46 -11.39
N THR A 15 -1.60 3.16 -12.39
CA THR A 15 -1.39 1.80 -12.89
C THR A 15 -0.41 1.04 -12.02
N ASN A 16 -0.31 -0.28 -12.26
CA ASN A 16 0.70 -1.13 -11.65
C ASN A 16 2.12 -0.57 -11.86
N GLY A 17 2.95 -0.61 -10.83
CA GLY A 17 4.34 -0.16 -10.90
C GLY A 17 4.54 1.33 -10.63
N SER A 18 3.53 2.04 -10.11
CA SER A 18 3.61 3.49 -9.90
C SER A 18 4.50 3.88 -8.72
N TYR A 19 5.02 5.12 -8.75
CA TYR A 19 6.03 5.65 -7.84
C TYR A 19 5.44 6.72 -6.93
N PHE A 20 5.70 6.61 -5.62
CA PHE A 20 5.22 7.54 -4.59
C PHE A 20 6.36 7.96 -3.68
N TRP A 21 6.42 9.24 -3.36
CA TRP A 21 7.37 9.75 -2.38
C TRP A 21 6.83 9.48 -0.99
N ASP A 22 7.68 9.08 -0.05
CA ASP A 22 7.29 8.91 1.35
C ASP A 22 6.60 10.18 1.91
N SER A 23 7.12 11.34 1.55
CA SER A 23 6.57 12.65 1.92
C SER A 23 5.20 12.96 1.32
N SER A 24 4.76 12.27 0.27
CA SER A 24 3.40 12.43 -0.26
C SER A 24 2.43 11.40 0.28
N VAL A 25 2.89 10.39 1.03
CA VAL A 25 2.04 9.32 1.58
C VAL A 25 2.10 9.30 3.11
N ASN A 26 2.17 10.48 3.72
CA ASN A 26 2.54 10.65 5.13
C ASN A 26 1.34 10.69 6.11
N ALA A 27 0.12 10.65 5.60
CA ALA A 27 -1.09 10.78 6.39
C ALA A 27 -2.22 9.88 5.86
N ALA A 28 -3.22 9.60 6.69
CA ALA A 28 -4.33 8.72 6.34
C ALA A 28 -5.15 9.22 5.14
N ASN A 29 -5.28 10.55 4.97
CA ASN A 29 -5.92 11.18 3.82
C ASN A 29 -5.00 11.32 2.59
N GLU A 30 -3.72 10.99 2.74
CA GLU A 30 -2.70 11.01 1.68
C GLU A 30 -2.23 9.59 1.33
N ALA A 31 -2.94 8.56 1.80
CA ALA A 31 -2.54 7.18 1.62
C ALA A 31 -2.51 6.74 0.15
N ILE A 32 -1.75 5.69 -0.13
CA ILE A 32 -1.89 4.90 -1.34
C ILE A 32 -3.05 3.93 -1.10
N SER A 33 -4.17 4.13 -1.79
CA SER A 33 -5.31 3.22 -1.77
C SER A 33 -5.11 2.15 -2.84
N CYS A 34 -4.97 0.90 -2.41
CA CYS A 34 -5.13 -0.25 -3.30
C CYS A 34 -6.61 -0.62 -3.35
N VAL A 35 -7.22 -0.60 -4.54
CA VAL A 35 -8.67 -0.71 -4.71
C VAL A 35 -9.01 -1.83 -5.68
N LEU A 36 -9.93 -2.71 -5.27
CA LEU A 36 -10.54 -3.72 -6.13
C LEU A 36 -12.06 -3.48 -6.25
N PRO A 37 -12.53 -2.90 -7.36
CA PRO A 37 -13.96 -2.63 -7.59
C PRO A 37 -14.83 -3.88 -7.55
N GLY A 38 -16.08 -3.73 -7.07
CA GLY A 38 -17.10 -4.78 -7.16
C GLY A 38 -16.93 -5.93 -6.18
N THR A 39 -15.92 -5.86 -5.30
CA THR A 39 -15.60 -6.91 -4.33
C THR A 39 -15.62 -6.33 -2.91
N SER A 40 -15.92 -7.15 -1.91
CA SER A 40 -15.77 -6.78 -0.50
C SER A 40 -14.42 -7.25 0.05
N LEU A 41 -13.78 -6.46 0.91
CA LEU A 41 -12.52 -6.82 1.55
C LEU A 41 -12.74 -7.96 2.54
N THR A 42 -11.88 -8.97 2.48
CA THR A 42 -11.88 -10.08 3.44
C THR A 42 -10.73 -9.92 4.43
N THR A 43 -9.50 -9.89 3.90
CA THR A 43 -8.27 -9.66 4.68
C THR A 43 -7.46 -8.56 4.01
N GLY A 44 -7.02 -8.80 2.77
CA GLY A 44 -6.13 -7.91 2.05
C GLY A 44 -4.75 -7.84 2.70
N GLN A 45 -3.74 -7.47 1.92
CA GLN A 45 -2.39 -7.36 2.49
C GLN A 45 -1.49 -6.45 1.67
N TRP A 46 -0.65 -5.68 2.37
CA TRP A 46 0.55 -5.07 1.80
C TRP A 46 1.77 -5.89 2.23
N VAL A 47 2.66 -6.18 1.27
CA VAL A 47 3.86 -6.99 1.47
C VAL A 47 5.04 -6.28 0.83
N ARG A 48 6.20 -6.31 1.48
CA ARG A 48 7.45 -5.83 0.88
C ARG A 48 7.96 -6.86 -0.11
N VAL A 49 8.29 -6.44 -1.33
CA VAL A 49 8.82 -7.40 -2.32
C VAL A 49 10.22 -7.89 -1.97
N ALA A 50 11.02 -7.04 -1.30
CA ALA A 50 12.37 -7.41 -0.85
C ALA A 50 12.36 -8.43 0.32
N ASP A 51 11.24 -8.52 1.04
CA ASP A 51 11.03 -9.47 2.14
C ASP A 51 9.60 -10.01 2.08
N PRO A 52 9.32 -10.94 1.15
CA PRO A 52 7.96 -11.40 0.88
C PRO A 52 7.36 -12.21 2.03
N ASP A 53 8.19 -12.72 2.94
CA ASP A 53 7.78 -13.47 4.12
C ASP A 53 7.44 -12.54 5.32
N ASP A 54 7.73 -11.23 5.21
CA ASP A 54 7.43 -10.21 6.22
C ASP A 54 6.41 -9.19 5.70
N PRO A 55 5.10 -9.42 5.93
CA PRO A 55 4.06 -8.47 5.60
C PRO A 55 4.31 -7.12 6.26
N VAL A 56 3.78 -6.06 5.64
CA VAL A 56 3.76 -4.75 6.29
C VAL A 56 2.93 -4.83 7.57
N ASP A 57 3.55 -4.60 8.72
CA ASP A 57 2.83 -4.50 10.00
C ASP A 57 2.09 -3.16 10.11
N CYS A 58 0.84 -3.17 9.67
CA CYS A 58 -0.06 -2.02 9.73
C CYS A 58 -0.42 -1.56 11.15
N ASN A 59 -0.18 -2.39 12.17
CA ASN A 59 -0.66 -2.18 13.55
C ASN A 59 0.48 -1.97 14.56
N SER A 60 1.72 -1.85 14.06
CA SER A 60 2.87 -1.63 14.91
C SER A 60 2.74 -0.34 15.71
N ASN A 61 2.96 -0.42 17.02
CA ASN A 61 3.07 0.75 17.90
C ASN A 61 4.52 1.23 18.04
N SER A 62 5.46 0.65 17.28
CA SER A 62 6.86 1.05 17.32
C SER A 62 7.08 2.38 16.61
N ALA A 63 7.91 3.24 17.21
CA ALA A 63 8.41 4.44 16.53
C ALA A 63 9.41 4.10 15.40
N SER A 64 9.97 2.89 15.35
CA SER A 64 10.82 2.46 14.23
C SER A 64 10.04 1.90 13.04
N ASP A 65 8.73 1.70 13.21
CA ASP A 65 7.85 1.16 12.18
C ASP A 65 6.94 2.27 11.65
N PRO A 66 7.22 2.80 10.44
CA PRO A 66 6.45 3.90 9.90
C PRO A 66 5.11 3.47 9.30
N PHE A 67 4.86 2.18 9.05
CA PHE A 67 3.71 1.77 8.23
C PHE A 67 2.41 1.79 9.01
N ARG A 68 1.39 2.38 8.41
CA ARG A 68 0.03 2.38 8.95
C ARG A 68 -0.94 2.11 7.81
N CYS A 69 -2.04 1.44 8.14
CA CYS A 69 -3.05 1.10 7.16
C CYS A 69 -4.44 1.41 7.67
N THR A 70 -5.34 1.70 6.74
CA THR A 70 -6.79 1.70 6.98
C THR A 70 -7.47 0.87 5.91
N SER A 71 -8.69 0.44 6.16
CA SER A 71 -9.43 -0.39 5.20
C SER A 71 -10.85 0.10 5.02
N VAL A 72 -11.39 -0.18 3.83
CA VAL A 72 -12.81 0.00 3.52
C VAL A 72 -13.32 -1.34 3.00
N THR A 73 -14.44 -1.79 3.57
CA THR A 73 -15.01 -3.09 3.21
C THR A 73 -15.52 -3.12 1.77
N SER A 74 -16.16 -2.06 1.27
CA SER A 74 -16.69 -2.04 -0.10
C SER A 74 -16.62 -0.62 -0.72
N PRO A 75 -16.02 -0.46 -1.93
CA PRO A 75 -15.23 -1.49 -2.62
C PRO A 75 -14.01 -1.90 -1.79
N ALA A 76 -13.55 -3.14 -1.95
CA ALA A 76 -12.41 -3.66 -1.22
C ALA A 76 -11.21 -2.72 -1.39
N THR A 77 -10.84 -2.06 -0.29
CA THR A 77 -9.78 -1.05 -0.31
C THR A 77 -8.86 -1.24 0.88
N LEU A 78 -7.57 -1.28 0.62
CA LEU A 78 -6.54 -1.26 1.65
C LEU A 78 -5.60 -0.08 1.40
N ASN A 79 -5.55 0.83 2.37
CA ASN A 79 -4.78 2.04 2.32
C ASN A 79 -3.43 1.85 3.03
N LEU A 80 -2.36 2.39 2.47
CA LEU A 80 -1.03 2.43 3.07
C LEU A 80 -0.55 3.88 3.20
N TYR A 81 -0.17 4.28 4.40
CA TYR A 81 0.47 5.57 4.67
C TYR A 81 1.59 5.41 5.71
N LEU A 82 2.41 6.44 5.82
CA LEU A 82 3.62 6.43 6.65
C LEU A 82 3.50 7.47 7.75
N ALA A 83 3.42 7.04 9.01
CA ALA A 83 3.39 7.97 10.15
C ALA A 83 4.72 8.72 10.33
N GLN A 84 5.79 8.22 9.73
CA GLN A 84 7.15 8.77 9.79
C GLN A 84 7.87 8.55 8.46
N GLY A 85 8.98 9.25 8.23
CA GLY A 85 9.79 9.07 7.02
C GLY A 85 10.31 7.65 6.86
N LEU A 86 10.58 7.26 5.62
CA LEU A 86 11.07 5.93 5.30
C LEU A 86 12.59 5.86 5.49
N SER A 87 13.10 4.80 6.12
CA SER A 87 14.55 4.55 6.11
C SER A 87 14.99 3.89 4.79
N ALA A 88 16.27 3.98 4.43
CA ALA A 88 16.79 3.43 3.18
C ALA A 88 16.55 1.91 3.04
N ALA A 89 16.62 1.16 4.14
CA ALA A 89 16.34 -0.28 4.14
C ALA A 89 14.86 -0.61 3.87
N GLN A 90 14.00 0.36 4.08
CA GLN A 90 12.56 0.22 3.89
C GLN A 90 12.12 0.69 2.49
N GLU A 91 12.97 1.35 1.70
CA GLU A 91 12.60 1.82 0.36
C GLU A 91 12.39 0.66 -0.62
N GLY A 92 11.53 0.89 -1.62
CA GLY A 92 11.40 -0.01 -2.77
C GLY A 92 9.97 -0.43 -3.05
N TRP A 93 9.83 -1.68 -3.52
CA TRP A 93 8.59 -2.21 -4.03
C TRP A 93 7.72 -2.83 -2.94
N TYR A 94 6.45 -2.47 -2.98
CA TYR A 94 5.38 -2.98 -2.14
C TYR A 94 4.33 -3.62 -3.03
N LYS A 95 3.90 -4.82 -2.68
CA LYS A 95 2.83 -5.57 -3.33
C LYS A 95 1.57 -5.42 -2.48
N CYS A 96 0.45 -5.05 -3.09
CA CYS A 96 -0.87 -5.15 -2.49
C CYS A 96 -1.63 -6.33 -3.10
N CYS A 97 -2.32 -7.11 -2.28
CA CYS A 97 -3.22 -8.18 -2.70
C CYS A 97 -4.62 -7.94 -2.14
N LEU A 98 -5.64 -8.14 -2.99
CA LEU A 98 -7.06 -8.01 -2.65
C LEU A 98 -7.90 -9.10 -3.35
N PRO A 99 -9.09 -9.45 -2.81
CA PRO A 99 -9.65 -9.02 -1.51
C PRO A 99 -9.06 -9.79 -0.32
N THR A 100 -8.26 -10.83 -0.60
CA THR A 100 -7.58 -11.70 0.36
C THR A 100 -6.10 -11.33 0.47
N ASP A 101 -5.38 -12.04 1.34
CA ASP A 101 -3.95 -11.87 1.49
C ASP A 101 -3.16 -12.35 0.26
N CYS A 102 -1.85 -12.15 0.29
CA CYS A 102 -0.97 -12.47 -0.82
C CYS A 102 -0.62 -13.96 -0.97
N SER A 103 -1.28 -14.86 -0.24
CA SER A 103 -1.14 -16.30 -0.44
C SER A 103 -1.86 -16.78 -1.71
N ASP A 104 -2.91 -16.05 -2.10
CA ASP A 104 -3.70 -16.31 -3.30
C ASP A 104 -3.40 -15.22 -4.36
N ASP A 105 -2.65 -15.55 -5.41
CA ASP A 105 -2.10 -14.62 -6.42
C ASP A 105 -3.14 -13.95 -7.36
N ASN A 106 -4.42 -13.83 -7.00
CA ASN A 106 -5.48 -13.51 -7.97
C ASN A 106 -5.57 -12.02 -8.39
N ASN A 107 -5.45 -11.06 -7.47
CA ASN A 107 -5.42 -9.64 -7.82
C ASN A 107 -4.32 -8.93 -7.03
N MET A 108 -3.23 -8.62 -7.72
CA MET A 108 -2.08 -7.95 -7.13
C MET A 108 -1.71 -6.67 -7.89
N ILE A 109 -1.19 -5.69 -7.16
CA ILE A 109 -0.63 -4.47 -7.75
C ILE A 109 0.59 -4.01 -6.96
N PHE A 110 1.56 -3.43 -7.66
CA PHE A 110 2.81 -2.97 -7.09
C PHE A 110 2.88 -1.45 -7.03
N ALA A 111 3.39 -0.94 -5.91
CA ALA A 111 3.75 0.46 -5.69
C ALA A 111 5.22 0.55 -5.29
N ASN A 112 5.94 1.55 -5.80
CA ASN A 112 7.29 1.86 -5.34
C ASN A 112 7.22 3.07 -4.39
N ILE A 113 7.68 2.91 -3.15
CA ILE A 113 7.73 3.98 -2.16
C ILE A 113 9.19 4.24 -1.79
N PHE A 114 9.61 5.49 -1.90
CA PHE A 114 11.01 5.88 -1.75
C PHE A 114 11.12 7.22 -1.05
N SER A 115 12.20 7.41 -0.28
CA SER A 115 12.39 8.66 0.43
C SER A 115 12.79 9.76 -0.54
N LYS A 116 12.12 10.91 -0.44
CA LYS A 116 12.66 12.13 -1.02
C LYS A 116 13.86 12.51 -0.18
N ARG A 117 15.06 12.04 -0.55
CA ARG A 117 16.31 12.49 0.07
C ARG A 117 16.25 14.02 0.11
N ARG A 118 16.08 14.57 1.32
CA ARG A 118 16.20 16.01 1.56
C ARG A 118 17.66 16.32 1.26
N LEU A 119 17.93 16.76 0.03
CA LEU A 119 19.21 17.35 -0.35
C LEU A 119 19.48 18.57 0.54
#